data_AF-A0A841XM32-F1
#
_entry.id   AF-A0A841XM32-F1
#
_cell.length_a   1.000
_cell.length_b   1.000
_cell.length_c   1.000
_cell.angle_alpha   90.00
_cell.angle_beta   90.00
_cell.angle_gamma   90.00
#
_symmetry.space_group_name_H-M   'P 1'
#
loop_
_entity.id
_entity.type
_entity.pdbx_description
1 polymer ?
#
loop_
_entity_poly.entity_id
_entity_poly.type
_entity_poly.pdbx_seq_one_letter_code
_entity_poly.pdbx_strand_id
1 'polypeptide(L)'
;MSTMNLQEIHEKIAGINDYLGKCLWMDFEVTSMNGGEIILSGCIDQSYNDYAIEIEFKSPYFVSTLFSWHTDTSVPFISLANKEEVVEMNVRYRVEEGNYIFKINVEDYEKTPIYIGASKIDYRIINTEPFA
;
A
#
# COMPACT_ATOMS: atom_id res chain seq x y z
N MET A 1 -17.80 -1.01 -13.55
CA MET A 1 -16.70 -1.88 -13.06
C MET A 1 -17.10 -2.35 -11.67
N SER A 2 -16.94 -3.63 -11.33
CA SER A 2 -17.22 -4.11 -9.96
C SER A 2 -16.13 -3.62 -9.03
N THR A 3 -16.48 -2.81 -8.03
CA THR A 3 -15.60 -2.43 -6.92
C THR A 3 -15.50 -3.59 -5.93
N MET A 4 -14.38 -3.69 -5.22
CA MET A 4 -14.26 -4.61 -4.09
C MET A 4 -15.08 -4.06 -2.92
N ASN A 5 -15.72 -4.90 -2.11
CA ASN A 5 -16.49 -4.41 -0.97
C ASN A 5 -15.58 -4.11 0.23
N LEU A 6 -16.07 -3.33 1.19
CA LEU A 6 -15.26 -2.87 2.33
C LEU A 6 -14.71 -4.03 3.19
N GLN A 7 -15.47 -5.12 3.32
CA GLN A 7 -15.03 -6.30 4.08
C GLN A 7 -13.84 -6.98 3.41
N GLU A 8 -13.92 -7.19 2.08
CA GLU A 8 -12.82 -7.75 1.30
C GLU A 8 -11.56 -6.86 1.35
N ILE A 9 -11.75 -5.52 1.29
CA ILE A 9 -10.65 -4.55 1.45
C ILE A 9 -9.96 -4.72 2.81
N HIS A 10 -10.74 -4.81 3.90
CA HIS A 10 -10.19 -5.00 5.23
C HIS A 10 -9.46 -6.33 5.38
N GLU A 11 -9.96 -7.41 4.78
CA GLU A 11 -9.30 -8.72 4.78
C GLU A 11 -7.93 -8.66 4.08
N LYS A 12 -7.85 -7.98 2.94
CA LYS A 12 -6.58 -7.80 2.21
C LYS A 12 -5.59 -6.94 3.01
N ILE A 13 -6.05 -5.82 3.57
CA ILE A 13 -5.22 -4.96 4.44
C ILE A 13 -4.70 -5.74 5.65
N ALA A 14 -5.56 -6.52 6.30
CA ALA A 14 -5.16 -7.35 7.44
C ALA A 14 -4.08 -8.37 7.04
N GLY A 15 -4.27 -9.07 5.91
CA GLY A 15 -3.28 -10.04 5.42
C GLY A 15 -1.91 -9.43 5.10
N ILE A 16 -1.88 -8.21 4.54
CA ILE A 16 -0.64 -7.48 4.29
C ILE A 16 0.05 -7.12 5.62
N ASN A 17 -0.70 -6.53 6.56
CA ASN A 17 -0.16 -6.12 7.85
C ASN A 17 0.29 -7.31 8.72
N ASP A 18 -0.42 -8.43 8.67
CA ASP A 18 -0.06 -9.65 9.40
C ASP A 18 1.24 -10.27 8.88
N TYR A 19 1.51 -10.16 7.59
CA TYR A 19 2.76 -10.61 7.00
C TYR A 19 3.91 -9.65 7.37
N LEU A 20 3.72 -8.35 7.15
CA LEU A 20 4.74 -7.34 7.40
C LEU A 20 5.04 -7.14 8.89
N GLY A 21 4.07 -7.35 9.78
CA GLY A 21 4.26 -7.28 11.22
C GLY A 21 5.16 -8.39 11.79
N LYS A 22 5.52 -9.40 11.00
CA LYS A 22 6.49 -10.44 11.35
C LYS A 22 7.91 -10.13 10.85
N CYS A 23 8.04 -9.12 10.00
CA CYS A 23 9.31 -8.72 9.41
C CYS A 23 10.05 -7.77 10.38
N LEU A 24 11.38 -7.88 10.45
CA LEU A 24 12.18 -6.94 11.24
C LEU A 24 12.22 -5.55 10.60
N TRP A 25 12.19 -5.52 9.28
CA TRP A 25 12.17 -4.34 8.43
C TRP A 25 11.79 -4.73 6.99
N MET A 26 11.59 -3.77 6.11
CA MET A 26 11.43 -4.00 4.67
C MET A 26 11.63 -2.68 3.94
N ASP A 27 12.34 -2.70 2.82
CA ASP A 27 12.34 -1.60 1.87
C ASP A 27 11.27 -1.83 0.82
N PHE A 28 10.56 -0.78 0.44
CA PHE A 28 9.56 -0.80 -0.61
C PHE A 28 9.90 0.16 -1.74
N GLU A 29 9.48 -0.20 -2.94
CA GLU A 29 9.54 0.65 -4.13
C GLU A 29 8.31 0.47 -5.02
N VAL A 30 8.10 1.42 -5.92
CA VAL A 30 7.08 1.32 -6.99
C VAL A 30 7.69 0.58 -8.18
N THR A 31 7.21 -0.62 -8.47
CA THR A 31 7.72 -1.46 -9.59
C THR A 31 6.85 -1.39 -10.85
N SER A 32 5.58 -1.00 -10.71
CA SER A 32 4.69 -0.71 -11.84
C SER A 32 3.75 0.45 -11.49
N MET A 33 3.54 1.37 -12.42
CA MET A 33 2.59 2.47 -12.28
C MET A 33 2.02 2.84 -13.65
N ASN A 34 0.73 2.57 -13.85
CA ASN A 34 0.00 2.94 -15.05
C ASN A 34 -1.50 3.11 -14.74
N GLY A 35 -2.33 3.39 -15.75
CA GLY A 35 -3.77 3.60 -15.54
C GLY A 35 -4.56 2.35 -15.16
N GLY A 36 -3.98 1.16 -15.28
CA GLY A 36 -4.60 -0.11 -14.88
C GLY A 36 -4.25 -0.53 -13.47
N GLU A 37 -3.01 -0.31 -13.04
CA GLU A 37 -2.48 -0.78 -11.77
C GLU A 37 -1.33 0.06 -11.21
N ILE A 38 -1.16 -0.04 -9.89
CA ILE A 38 0.06 0.34 -9.18
C ILE A 38 0.54 -0.90 -8.43
N ILE A 39 1.82 -1.24 -8.56
CA ILE A 39 2.45 -2.35 -7.82
C ILE A 39 3.55 -1.77 -6.93
N LEU A 40 3.44 -2.09 -5.65
CA LEU A 40 4.48 -1.84 -4.65
C LEU A 40 5.15 -3.17 -4.33
N SER A 41 6.48 -3.22 -4.41
CA SER A 41 7.23 -4.43 -4.09
C SER A 41 8.13 -4.19 -2.90
N GLY A 42 8.10 -5.13 -1.94
CA GLY A 42 8.91 -5.09 -0.73
C GLY A 42 10.06 -6.09 -0.79
N CYS A 43 11.26 -5.70 -0.40
CA CYS A 43 12.43 -6.57 -0.27
C CYS A 43 13.30 -6.19 0.93
N ILE A 44 14.12 -7.12 1.40
CA ILE A 44 15.15 -6.84 2.42
C ILE A 44 16.38 -6.25 1.75
N ASP A 45 16.82 -6.81 0.63
CA ASP A 45 18.00 -6.31 -0.07
C ASP A 45 17.67 -6.08 -1.53
N GLN A 46 17.76 -4.82 -1.95
CA GLN A 46 17.47 -4.37 -3.32
C GLN A 46 18.48 -4.91 -4.36
N SER A 47 19.52 -5.63 -3.94
CA SER A 47 20.59 -6.07 -4.83
C SER A 47 20.22 -7.17 -5.85
N TYR A 48 19.05 -7.83 -5.72
CA TYR A 48 18.71 -8.99 -6.59
C TYR A 48 17.27 -9.11 -7.11
N ASN A 49 16.39 -8.10 -6.94
CA ASN A 49 14.95 -8.22 -7.28
C ASN A 49 14.25 -9.39 -6.56
N ASP A 50 14.78 -9.84 -5.42
CA ASP A 50 14.17 -10.88 -4.59
C ASP A 50 13.08 -10.25 -3.72
N TYR A 51 11.98 -9.84 -4.36
CA TYR A 51 10.83 -9.31 -3.66
C TYR A 51 10.22 -10.37 -2.75
N ALA A 52 9.90 -9.97 -1.53
CA ALA A 52 9.25 -10.82 -0.54
C ALA A 52 7.72 -10.71 -0.62
N ILE A 53 7.21 -9.56 -1.04
CA ILE A 53 5.79 -9.26 -1.20
C ILE A 53 5.56 -8.28 -2.35
N GLU A 54 4.47 -8.46 -3.07
CA GLU A 54 3.90 -7.48 -3.99
C GLU A 54 2.50 -7.08 -3.53
N ILE A 55 2.21 -5.80 -3.57
CA ILE A 55 0.90 -5.21 -3.24
C ILE A 55 0.39 -4.49 -4.48
N GLU A 56 -0.77 -4.91 -4.97
CA GLU A 56 -1.34 -4.45 -6.23
C GLU A 56 -2.60 -3.62 -5.97
N PHE A 57 -2.65 -2.40 -6.50
CA PHE A 57 -3.81 -1.53 -6.48
C PHE A 57 -4.43 -1.47 -7.88
N LYS A 58 -5.67 -1.96 -8.05
CA LYS A 58 -6.32 -2.05 -9.37
C LYS A 58 -7.25 -0.89 -9.65
N SER A 59 -7.22 -0.43 -10.89
CA SER A 59 -7.93 0.77 -11.36
C SER A 59 -7.62 1.96 -10.45
N PRO A 60 -6.34 2.39 -10.40
CA PRO A 60 -5.93 3.53 -9.61
C PRO A 60 -6.60 4.81 -10.13
N TYR A 61 -7.05 5.65 -9.21
CA TYR A 61 -7.61 6.96 -9.48
C TYR A 61 -6.56 8.05 -9.26
N PHE A 62 -5.80 7.96 -8.17
CA PHE A 62 -4.70 8.87 -7.89
C PHE A 62 -3.62 8.21 -7.04
N VAL A 63 -2.42 8.79 -7.06
CA VAL A 63 -1.32 8.40 -6.19
C VAL A 63 -0.48 9.62 -5.79
N SER A 64 -0.19 9.72 -4.50
CA SER A 64 0.89 10.51 -3.92
C SER A 64 1.85 9.50 -3.32
N THR A 65 3.09 9.43 -3.77
CA THR A 65 4.04 8.41 -3.31
C THR A 65 5.49 8.88 -3.36
N LEU A 66 6.32 8.21 -2.57
CA LEU A 66 7.77 8.20 -2.73
C LEU A 66 8.15 7.13 -3.77
N PHE A 67 9.32 7.25 -4.38
CA PHE A 67 9.83 6.21 -5.29
C PHE A 67 10.31 4.97 -4.52
N SER A 68 10.91 5.17 -3.35
CA SER A 68 11.32 4.12 -2.43
C SER A 68 11.25 4.60 -0.98
N TRP A 69 11.06 3.67 -0.03
CA TRP A 69 10.99 4.00 1.40
C TRP A 69 11.22 2.78 2.31
N HIS A 70 11.48 3.05 3.58
CA HIS A 70 11.58 2.04 4.63
C HIS A 70 10.28 1.93 5.42
N THR A 71 9.91 0.72 5.82
CA THR A 71 8.72 0.50 6.67
C THR A 71 8.95 0.95 8.10
N ASP A 72 7.96 1.65 8.68
CA ASP A 72 7.85 1.79 10.14
C ASP A 72 7.22 0.52 10.72
N THR A 73 8.00 -0.31 11.41
CA THR A 73 7.52 -1.58 12.00
C THR A 73 6.80 -1.40 13.33
N SER A 74 6.73 -0.17 13.87
CA SER A 74 6.01 0.14 15.12
C SER A 74 4.50 0.34 14.93
N VAL A 75 4.06 0.50 13.68
CA VAL A 75 2.66 0.74 13.30
C VAL A 75 2.25 -0.18 12.13
N PRO A 76 0.95 -0.39 11.88
CA PRO A 76 0.51 -1.13 10.71
C PRO A 76 1.03 -0.47 9.41
N PHE A 77 1.55 -1.26 8.48
CA PHE A 77 2.11 -0.74 7.22
C PHE A 77 1.05 0.00 6.38
N ILE A 78 -0.14 -0.57 6.24
CA ILE A 78 -1.20 -0.02 5.40
C ILE A 78 -2.53 0.06 6.16
N SER A 79 -3.29 1.12 5.90
CA SER A 79 -4.65 1.31 6.40
C SER A 79 -5.52 2.06 5.38
N LEU A 80 -6.81 2.20 5.68
CA LEU A 80 -7.65 3.18 4.99
C LEU A 80 -7.46 4.55 5.64
N ALA A 81 -7.48 5.59 4.80
CA ALA A 81 -7.48 6.97 5.25
C ALA A 81 -8.67 7.24 6.20
N ASN A 82 -8.42 8.01 7.26
CA ASN A 82 -9.46 8.42 8.18
C ASN A 82 -10.39 9.48 7.55
N LYS A 83 -11.43 9.89 8.28
CA LYS A 83 -12.45 10.81 7.76
C LYS A 83 -11.84 12.15 7.32
N GLU A 84 -10.94 12.71 8.12
CA GLU A 84 -10.29 13.98 7.86
C GLU A 84 -9.40 13.90 6.60
N GLU A 85 -8.59 12.84 6.49
CA GLU A 85 -7.74 12.55 5.34
C GLU A 85 -8.56 12.34 4.07
N VAL A 86 -9.68 11.59 4.15
CA VAL A 86 -10.61 11.39 3.02
C VAL A 86 -11.18 12.73 2.54
N VAL A 87 -11.59 13.61 3.46
CA VAL A 87 -12.09 14.95 3.10
C VAL A 87 -11.00 15.76 2.40
N GLU A 88 -9.77 15.76 2.92
CA GLU A 88 -8.64 16.47 2.32
C GLU A 88 -8.39 15.99 0.88
N MET A 89 -8.32 14.67 0.68
CA MET A 89 -8.06 14.08 -0.63
C MET A 89 -9.23 14.30 -1.60
N ASN A 90 -10.48 14.25 -1.13
CA ASN A 90 -11.65 14.55 -1.95
C ASN A 90 -11.65 15.99 -2.45
N VAL A 91 -11.29 16.95 -1.59
CA VAL A 91 -11.19 18.35 -1.98
C VAL A 91 -10.10 18.55 -3.03
N ARG A 92 -8.95 17.89 -2.86
CA ARG A 92 -7.79 18.05 -3.75
C ARG A 92 -7.96 17.34 -5.10
N TYR A 93 -8.43 16.10 -5.09
CA TYR A 93 -8.41 15.21 -6.25
C TYR A 93 -9.80 14.84 -6.77
N ARG A 94 -10.88 15.24 -6.09
CA ARG A 94 -12.26 14.90 -6.46
C ARG A 94 -12.46 13.39 -6.62
N VAL A 95 -12.03 12.61 -5.63
CA VAL A 95 -12.07 11.14 -5.69
C VAL A 95 -13.50 10.67 -5.95
N GLU A 96 -13.65 9.84 -6.98
CA GLU A 96 -14.96 9.32 -7.40
C GLU A 96 -15.44 8.20 -6.48
N GLU A 97 -16.78 8.07 -6.36
CA GLU A 97 -17.42 6.97 -5.66
C GLU A 97 -16.94 5.61 -6.20
N GLY A 98 -16.70 4.67 -5.29
CA GLY A 98 -16.16 3.35 -5.63
C GLY A 98 -14.64 3.23 -5.51
N ASN A 99 -13.94 4.32 -5.19
CA ASN A 99 -12.53 4.28 -4.81
C ASN A 99 -12.36 4.31 -3.29
N TYR A 100 -11.42 3.51 -2.81
CA TYR A 100 -10.89 3.57 -1.45
C TYR A 100 -9.60 4.38 -1.46
N ILE A 101 -9.33 5.08 -0.35
CA ILE A 101 -8.08 5.81 -0.15
C ILE A 101 -7.24 5.03 0.82
N PHE A 102 -6.19 4.39 0.31
CA PHE A 102 -5.20 3.66 1.07
C PHE A 102 -4.12 4.62 1.54
N LYS A 103 -3.65 4.40 2.76
CA LYS A 103 -2.60 5.14 3.45
C LYS A 103 -1.49 4.16 3.82
N ILE A 104 -0.25 4.51 3.51
CA ILE A 104 0.92 3.68 3.85
C ILE A 104 1.78 4.42 4.88
N ASN A 105 2.03 3.81 6.03
CA ASN A 105 2.92 4.38 7.03
C ASN A 105 4.39 4.16 6.64
N VAL A 106 5.21 5.17 6.87
CA VAL A 106 6.61 5.23 6.44
C VAL A 106 7.44 5.69 7.63
N GLU A 107 8.61 5.07 7.83
CA GLU A 107 9.54 5.46 8.89
C GLU A 107 9.99 6.92 8.72
N ASP A 108 10.19 7.63 9.83
CA ASP A 108 10.64 9.04 9.88
C ASP A 108 9.67 10.10 9.33
N TYR A 109 8.40 9.76 9.12
CA TYR A 109 7.37 10.73 8.69
C TYR A 109 6.25 10.92 9.73
N GLU A 110 6.13 12.13 10.29
CA GLU A 110 5.01 12.49 11.19
C GLU A 110 3.64 12.46 10.49
N LYS A 111 3.62 12.78 9.19
CA LYS A 111 2.44 12.63 8.32
C LYS A 111 2.82 11.75 7.16
N THR A 112 2.03 10.70 6.93
CA THR A 112 2.27 9.79 5.80
C THR A 112 2.37 10.58 4.47
N PRO A 113 3.45 10.38 3.70
CA PRO A 113 3.56 10.96 2.37
C PRO A 113 2.81 10.15 1.31
N ILE A 114 2.36 8.93 1.64
CA ILE A 114 1.88 7.94 0.66
C ILE A 114 0.38 7.71 0.78
N TYR A 115 -0.34 8.12 -0.27
CA TYR A 115 -1.77 7.88 -0.45
C TYR A 115 -2.05 7.32 -1.84
N ILE A 116 -2.84 6.25 -1.91
CA ILE A 116 -3.26 5.63 -3.17
C ILE A 116 -4.78 5.57 -3.18
N GLY A 117 -5.42 6.21 -4.16
CA GLY A 117 -6.83 6.02 -4.43
C GLY A 117 -7.02 4.91 -5.45
N ALA A 118 -7.73 3.84 -5.11
CA ALA A 118 -8.01 2.74 -6.04
C ALA A 118 -9.30 1.99 -5.67
N SER A 119 -9.87 1.30 -6.65
CA SER A 119 -11.12 0.54 -6.45
C SER A 119 -10.93 -0.83 -5.80
N LYS A 120 -9.70 -1.37 -5.82
CA LYS A 120 -9.33 -2.68 -5.26
C LYS A 120 -7.88 -2.69 -4.80
N ILE A 121 -7.60 -3.60 -3.87
CA ILE A 121 -6.25 -3.98 -3.46
C ILE A 121 -6.14 -5.51 -3.50
N ASP A 122 -4.97 -6.02 -3.85
CA ASP A 122 -4.59 -7.41 -3.69
C ASP A 122 -3.12 -7.49 -3.26
N TYR A 123 -2.66 -8.68 -2.88
CA TYR A 123 -1.26 -8.90 -2.56
C TYR A 123 -0.84 -10.34 -2.81
N ARG A 124 0.46 -10.53 -3.03
CA ARG A 124 1.10 -11.83 -3.18
C ARG A 124 2.35 -11.87 -2.32
N ILE A 125 2.41 -12.84 -1.40
CA ILE A 125 3.63 -13.18 -0.68
C ILE A 125 4.46 -14.08 -1.59
N ILE A 126 5.69 -13.67 -1.88
CA ILE A 126 6.64 -14.36 -2.75
C ILE A 126 7.63 -15.17 -1.90
N ASN A 127 8.10 -14.58 -0.78
CA ASN A 127 8.95 -15.24 0.19
C ASN A 127 8.29 -15.20 1.57
N THR A 128 7.99 -16.35 2.17
CA THR A 128 7.33 -16.43 3.49
C THR A 128 8.27 -16.19 4.66
N GLU A 129 9.59 -16.31 4.45
CA GLU A 129 10.62 -16.23 5.47
C GLU A 129 11.78 -15.35 4.98
N PRO A 130 11.57 -14.05 4.77
CA PRO A 130 12.59 -13.20 4.15
C PRO A 130 13.83 -13.01 5.06
N PHE A 131 13.69 -13.22 6.38
CA PHE A 131 14.74 -13.08 7.38
C PHE A 131 15.41 -14.39 7.81
N ALA A 132 15.09 -15.53 7.19
CA ALA A 132 15.63 -16.84 7.56
C ALA A 132 17.05 -17.08 7.03
#